data_AF-A0A6P8XCZ4-F1
#
_entry.id   AF-A0A6P8XCZ4-F1
#
_cell.length_a   1.000
_cell.length_b   1.000
_cell.length_c   1.000
_cell.angle_alpha   90.00
_cell.angle_beta   90.00
_cell.angle_gamma   90.00
#
_symmetry.space_group_name_H-M   'P 1'
#
loop_
_entity.id
_entity.type
_entity.pdbx_description
1 polymer ?
#
loop_
_entity_poly.entity_id
_entity_poly.type
_entity_poly.pdbx_seq_one_letter_code
_entity_poly.pdbx_strand_id
1 'polypeptide(L)'
;MMLNPIEIFCYYVAQPVVDFLAYLLHDVHYLAFIVAVAMIGILLGLVMGVLSLICIKLQGEDQPVKKLEAKPPQEDQFVDSKQKHD
;
A
#
# COMPACT_ATOMS: atom_id res chain seq x y z
N MET A 1 1.57 25.62 15.00
CA MET A 1 2.03 24.22 14.81
C MET A 1 2.21 24.03 13.31
N MET A 2 3.41 23.70 12.86
CA MET A 2 3.66 23.47 11.43
C MET A 2 3.11 22.08 11.11
N LEU A 3 1.89 22.05 10.57
CA LEU A 3 1.20 20.79 10.29
C LEU A 3 1.94 20.08 9.16
N ASN A 4 2.38 18.85 9.43
CA ASN A 4 2.94 18.00 8.40
C ASN A 4 1.88 17.74 7.32
N PRO A 5 2.26 17.65 6.04
CA PRO A 5 1.31 17.46 4.94
C PRO A 5 0.47 16.18 5.12
N ILE A 6 1.04 15.15 5.77
CA ILE A 6 0.33 13.91 6.12
C ILE A 6 -0.77 14.18 7.17
N GLU A 7 -0.50 15.02 8.16
CA GLU A 7 -1.46 15.35 9.21
C GLU A 7 -2.64 16.14 8.64
N ILE A 8 -2.37 17.07 7.72
CA ILE A 8 -3.40 17.80 6.96
C ILE A 8 -4.28 16.81 6.19
N PHE A 9 -3.68 15.86 5.49
CA PHE A 9 -4.43 14.86 4.73
C PHE A 9 -5.29 13.98 5.65
N CYS A 10 -4.75 13.54 6.78
CA CYS A 10 -5.51 12.78 7.77
C CYS A 10 -6.70 13.57 8.30
N TYR A 11 -6.52 14.84 8.65
CA TYR A 11 -7.58 15.67 9.21
C TYR A 11 -8.67 16.03 8.20
N TYR A 12 -8.29 16.40 6.97
CA TYR A 12 -9.23 16.93 5.99
C TYR A 12 -9.81 15.87 5.05
N VAL A 13 -9.14 14.72 4.90
CA VAL A 13 -9.55 13.69 3.94
C VAL A 13 -9.90 12.39 4.64
N ALA A 14 -9.02 11.87 5.51
CA ALA A 14 -9.27 10.57 6.14
C ALA A 14 -10.36 10.64 7.22
N GLN A 15 -10.31 11.64 8.10
CA GLN A 15 -11.28 11.78 9.20
C GLN A 15 -12.74 11.89 8.75
N PRO A 16 -13.10 12.73 7.76
CA PRO A 16 -14.49 12.80 7.27
C PRO A 16 -14.99 11.48 6.70
N VAL A 17 -14.11 10.73 6.02
CA VAL A 17 -14.46 9.40 5.50
C VAL A 17 -14.71 8.43 6.64
N VAL A 18 -13.84 8.42 7.65
CA VAL A 18 -14.00 7.56 8.83
C VAL A 18 -15.27 7.90 9.61
N ASP A 19 -15.56 9.19 9.81
CA ASP A 19 -16.75 9.66 10.52
C ASP A 19 -18.04 9.28 9.78
N PHE A 20 -18.05 9.43 8.45
CA PHE A 20 -19.16 8.98 7.61
C PHE A 20 -19.37 7.46 7.66
N LEU A 21 -18.28 6.68 7.66
CA LEU A 21 -18.34 5.23 7.81
C LEU A 21 -18.87 4.83 9.20
N ALA A 22 -18.45 5.52 10.26
CA ALA A 22 -18.95 5.29 11.61
C ALA A 22 -20.45 5.60 11.73
N TYR A 23 -20.90 6.70 11.11
CA TYR A 23 -22.33 7.03 11.02
C TYR A 23 -23.12 5.95 10.28
N LEU A 24 -22.63 5.49 9.13
CA LEU A 24 -23.29 4.42 8.37
C LEU A 24 -23.35 3.09 9.12
N LEU A 25 -22.36 2.82 9.98
CA LEU A 25 -22.30 1.60 10.76
C LEU A 25 -23.28 1.61 11.94
N HIS A 26 -23.46 2.76 12.58
CA HIS A 26 -24.22 2.88 13.82
C HIS A 26 -25.68 3.28 13.61
N ASP A 27 -25.96 4.17 12.65
CA ASP A 27 -27.28 4.81 12.47
C ASP A 27 -28.03 4.35 11.21
N VAL A 28 -27.33 3.78 10.23
CA VAL A 28 -27.90 3.41 8.92
C VAL A 28 -27.74 1.90 8.69
N HIS A 29 -28.47 1.34 7.71
CA HIS A 29 -28.41 -0.09 7.39
C HIS A 29 -26.97 -0.57 7.17
N TYR A 30 -26.54 -1.58 7.94
CA TYR A 30 -25.25 -2.27 7.84
C TYR A 30 -24.83 -2.64 6.40
N LEU A 31 -25.81 -2.93 5.53
CA LEU A 31 -25.57 -3.21 4.12
C LEU A 31 -24.93 -2.02 3.38
N ALA A 32 -25.36 -0.79 3.68
CA ALA A 32 -24.81 0.42 3.06
C ALA A 32 -23.36 0.67 3.51
N PHE A 33 -23.04 0.37 4.77
CA PHE A 33 -21.67 0.39 5.28
C PHE A 33 -20.76 -0.57 4.51
N ILE A 34 -21.19 -1.84 4.35
CA ILE A 34 -20.43 -2.85 3.61
C ILE A 34 -20.16 -2.39 2.18
N VAL A 35 -21.18 -1.86 1.49
CA VAL A 35 -21.05 -1.36 0.11
C VAL A 35 -20.09 -0.17 0.04
N ALA A 36 -20.18 0.79 0.96
CA ALA A 36 -19.28 1.94 0.99
C ALA A 36 -17.81 1.53 1.19
N VAL A 37 -17.54 0.62 2.13
CA VAL A 37 -16.19 0.08 2.38
C VAL A 37 -15.68 -0.68 1.15
N ALA A 38 -16.52 -1.50 0.52
CA ALA A 38 -16.15 -2.23 -0.69
C ALA A 38 -15.76 -1.29 -1.83
N MET A 39 -16.52 -0.22 -2.05
CA MET A 39 -16.21 0.79 -3.08
C MET A 39 -14.89 1.52 -2.81
N ILE A 40 -14.60 1.86 -1.55
CA ILE A 40 -13.32 2.46 -1.16
C ILE A 40 -12.16 1.49 -1.46
N GLY A 41 -12.32 0.22 -1.10
CA GLY A 41 -11.33 -0.82 -1.39
C GLY A 41 -11.05 -1.01 -2.88
N ILE A 42 -12.10 -1.02 -3.71
CA ILE A 42 -11.97 -1.12 -5.18
C ILE A 42 -11.21 0.08 -5.74
N LEU A 43 -11.54 1.30 -5.30
CA LEU A 43 -10.86 2.53 -5.72
C LEU A 43 -9.37 2.52 -5.35
N LEU A 44 -9.04 2.16 -4.10
CA LEU A 44 -7.65 2.04 -3.64
C LEU A 44 -6.90 0.97 -4.43
N GLY A 45 -7.52 -0.20 -4.64
CA GLY A 45 -6.94 -1.28 -5.44
C GLY A 45 -6.67 -0.86 -6.88
N LEU A 46 -7.60 -0.12 -7.49
CA LEU A 46 -7.44 0.41 -8.84
C LEU A 46 -6.29 1.41 -8.92
N VAL A 47 -6.21 2.36 -7.98
CA VAL A 47 -5.12 3.35 -7.92
C VAL A 47 -3.77 2.64 -7.76
N MET A 48 -3.67 1.69 -6.83
CA MET A 48 -2.43 0.92 -6.61
C MET A 48 -2.06 0.03 -7.79
N GLY A 49 -3.06 -0.53 -8.49
CA GLY A 49 -2.85 -1.31 -9.71
C GLY A 49 -2.30 -0.46 -10.84
N VAL A 50 -2.87 0.73 -11.05
CA VAL A 50 -2.37 1.71 -12.04
C VAL A 50 -0.97 2.18 -11.65
N LEU A 51 -0.72 2.49 -10.37
CA LEU A 51 0.61 2.86 -9.88
C LEU A 51 1.62 1.75 -10.13
N SER A 52 1.25 0.49 -9.89
CA SER A 52 2.13 -0.66 -10.17
C SER A 52 2.43 -0.78 -11.66
N LEU A 53 1.44 -0.58 -12.51
CA LEU A 53 1.62 -0.62 -13.96
C LEU A 53 2.57 0.50 -14.44
N ILE A 54 2.41 1.70 -13.89
CA ILE A 54 3.27 2.86 -14.14
C ILE A 54 4.70 2.59 -13.63
N CYS A 55 4.85 2.07 -12.42
CA CYS A 55 6.15 1.70 -11.86
C CYS A 55 6.87 0.64 -12.70
N ILE A 56 6.16 -0.40 -13.14
CA ILE A 56 6.70 -1.43 -14.03
C ILE A 56 7.13 -0.83 -15.37
N LYS A 57 6.34 0.09 -15.92
CA LYS A 57 6.67 0.78 -17.17
C LYS A 57 7.89 1.70 -17.03
N LEU A 58 7.98 2.45 -15.93
CA LEU A 58 9.12 3.31 -15.62
C LEU A 58 10.40 2.50 -15.39
N GLN A 59 10.33 1.38 -14.66
CA GLN A 59 11.47 0.48 -14.46
C GLN A 59 11.85 -0.30 -15.72
N GLY A 60 10.88 -0.55 -16.61
CA GLY A 60 11.08 -1.27 -17.86
C GLY A 60 11.84 -0.50 -18.94
N GLU A 61 12.04 0.81 -18.78
CA GLU A 61 12.87 1.62 -19.68
C GLU A 61 14.37 1.56 -19.33
N ASP A 62 14.73 1.09 -18.13
CA ASP A 62 16.13 1.05 -17.66
C ASP A 62 16.76 -0.35 -17.49
N GLN A 63 16.03 -1.48 -17.54
CA GLN A 63 16.66 -2.82 -17.70
C GLN A 63 15.69 -3.97 -18.05
N PRO A 64 16.16 -4.99 -18.79
CA PRO A 64 15.33 -6.10 -19.23
C PRO A 64 14.97 -7.04 -18.08
N VAL A 65 13.66 -7.19 -17.87
CA VAL A 65 12.97 -8.39 -17.35
C VAL A 65 13.82 -9.28 -16.43
N LYS A 66 14.01 -8.88 -15.17
CA LYS A 66 14.19 -9.88 -14.10
C LYS A 66 12.81 -10.42 -13.75
N LYS A 67 12.44 -11.43 -14.53
CA LYS A 67 11.38 -12.40 -14.28
C LYS A 67 11.32 -12.68 -12.78
N LEU A 68 10.11 -12.59 -12.22
CA LEU A 68 9.74 -13.20 -10.94
C LEU A 68 10.25 -14.66 -10.93
N GLU A 69 11.44 -14.90 -10.39
CA GLU A 69 11.77 -16.19 -9.80
C GLU A 69 11.11 -16.20 -8.43
N ALA A 70 9.91 -16.77 -8.39
CA ALA A 70 9.38 -17.35 -7.18
C ALA A 70 10.36 -18.45 -6.72
N LYS A 71 11.33 -18.09 -5.88
CA LYS A 71 12.12 -19.06 -5.12
C LYS A 71 11.69 -18.95 -3.65
N PRO A 72 11.24 -20.05 -3.02
CA PRO A 72 10.77 -20.05 -1.63
C PRO A 72 11.91 -19.71 -0.66
N PRO A 73 11.57 -19.26 0.57
CA PRO A 73 12.52 -18.72 1.55
C PRO A 73 13.55 -19.76 1.96
N GLN A 74 14.83 -19.39 1.92
CA GLN A 74 15.89 -20.06 2.66
C GLN A 74 16.42 -19.06 3.68
N GLU A 75 16.14 -19.38 4.93
CA GLU A 75 16.66 -18.78 6.15
C GLU A 75 18.20 -18.82 6.20
N ASP A 76 18.73 -17.85 6.94
CA ASP A 76 20.01 -17.84 7.65
C ASP A 76 21.32 -17.92 6.86
N GLN A 77 21.90 -16.75 6.57
CA GLN A 77 23.33 -16.53 6.79
C GLN A 77 23.55 -15.22 7.56
N PHE A 78 23.49 -15.33 8.89
CA PHE A 78 24.12 -14.40 9.82
C PHE A 78 25.38 -15.07 10.40
N VAL A 79 26.44 -14.26 10.52
CA VAL A 79 27.80 -14.48 11.10
C VAL A 79 28.71 -15.50 10.42
N ASP A 80 30.03 -15.29 10.29
CA ASP A 80 30.94 -14.28 10.81
C ASP A 80 32.24 -14.33 9.98
N SER A 81 32.84 -13.15 9.81
CA SER A 81 34.27 -12.83 9.81
C SER A 81 35.36 -13.76 9.23
N LYS A 82 36.25 -13.08 8.49
CA LYS A 82 37.73 -13.24 8.43
C LYS A 82 38.35 -14.46 7.70
N GLN A 83 39.01 -14.16 6.57
CA GLN A 83 40.48 -14.22 6.36
C GLN A 83 40.75 -14.05 4.84
N LYS A 84 41.29 -12.92 4.36
CA LYS A 84 42.72 -12.60 4.21
C LYS A 84 43.45 -13.69 3.39
N HIS A 85 43.54 -13.53 2.06
CA HIS A 85 44.68 -12.98 1.29
C HIS A 85 45.98 -13.78 1.51
N ASP A 86 46.44 -14.40 0.41
CA ASP A 86 47.71 -15.11 0.15
C ASP A 86 48.15 -16.25 1.10
#